data_AF-A0A4Y9XJF2-F1
#
_entry.id   AF-A0A4Y9XJF2-F1
#
_cell.length_a   1.000
_cell.length_b   1.000
_cell.length_c   1.000
_cell.angle_alpha   90.00
_cell.angle_beta   90.00
_cell.angle_gamma   90.00
#
_symmetry.space_group_name_H-M   'P 1'
#
loop_
_entity.id
_entity.type
_entity.pdbx_description
1 polymer ?
#
loop_
_entity_poly.entity_id
_entity_poly.type
_entity_poly.pdbx_seq_one_letter_code
_entity_poly.pdbx_strand_id
1 'polypeptide(L)' 'MDTDGHRVLAKYYHPKSHPQGESQKFRTLKEQRAFEKGLWQKTKKAGGDIILYDSHLAVYKHSLDLIFYRVI' A
#
# COMPACT_ATOMS: atom_id res chain seq x y z
N MET A 1 1.53 -1.08 -8.48
CA MET A 1 0.36 -1.83 -9.01
C MET A 1 0.12 -1.37 -10.43
N ASP A 2 -0.52 -2.19 -11.25
CA ASP A 2 -1.04 -1.75 -12.53
C ASP A 2 -2.34 -0.93 -12.35
N THR A 3 -2.85 -0.39 -13.46
CA THR A 3 -4.11 0.35 -13.51
C THR A 3 -5.34 -0.50 -13.21
N ASP A 4 -5.28 -1.82 -13.40
CA ASP A 4 -6.37 -2.78 -13.13
C ASP A 4 -6.43 -3.24 -11.67
N GLY A 5 -5.42 -2.92 -10.88
CA GLY A 5 -5.38 -3.26 -9.46
C GLY A 5 -4.63 -4.57 -9.15
N HIS A 6 -3.81 -5.06 -10.06
CA HIS A 6 -2.90 -6.18 -9.81
C HIS A 6 -1.56 -5.71 -9.25
N ARG A 7 -1.02 -6.52 -8.33
CA ARG A 7 0.29 -6.32 -7.74
C ARG A 7 1.37 -6.70 -8.75
N VAL A 8 2.14 -5.70 -9.18
CA VAL A 8 3.38 -5.90 -9.95
C VAL A 8 4.54 -6.28 -9.01
N LEU A 9 4.71 -5.52 -7.92
CA LEU A 9 5.71 -5.76 -6.88
C LEU A 9 5.17 -5.25 -5.54
N ALA A 10 5.46 -5.96 -4.45
CA ALA A 10 5.25 -5.46 -3.10
C ALA A 10 6.37 -5.93 -2.17
N LYS A 11 6.75 -5.06 -1.24
CA LYS A 11 7.70 -5.37 -0.17
C LYS A 11 7.22 -4.73 1.13
N TYR A 12 6.94 -5.57 2.12
CA TYR A 12 6.50 -5.17 3.44
C TYR A 12 7.71 -5.25 4.39
N TYR A 13 7.99 -4.16 5.11
CA TYR A 13 9.12 -4.06 6.00
C TYR A 13 8.64 -4.15 7.45
N HIS A 14 9.30 -5.00 8.24
CA HIS A 14 9.01 -5.19 9.65
C HIS A 14 10.29 -4.96 10.45
N PRO A 15 10.53 -3.74 10.98
CA PRO A 15 11.72 -3.44 11.75
C PRO A 15 11.71 -4.24 13.07
N LYS A 16 12.75 -5.04 13.29
CA LYS A 16 12.89 -5.85 14.53
C LYS A 16 13.07 -5.00 15.80
N SER A 17 13.45 -3.73 15.65
CA SER A 17 13.85 -2.83 16.74
C SER A 17 12.78 -1.82 17.16
N HIS A 18 11.54 -1.95 16.68
CA HIS A 18 10.49 -0.99 17.05
C HIS A 18 10.09 -1.20 18.53
N PRO A 19 10.08 -0.15 19.38
CA PRO A 19 9.85 -0.29 20.83
C PRO A 19 8.46 -0.83 21.22
N GLN A 20 7.53 -0.98 20.27
CA GLN A 20 6.20 -1.57 20.46
C GLN A 20 6.09 -3.05 20.00
N GLY A 21 7.21 -3.74 19.75
CA GLY A 21 7.20 -5.12 19.30
C GLY A 21 6.83 -5.27 17.82
N GLU A 22 7.02 -6.48 17.27
CA GLU A 22 6.74 -6.76 15.86
C GLU A 22 5.28 -6.41 15.52
N SER A 23 5.08 -5.41 14.67
CA SER A 23 3.78 -5.16 14.05
C SER A 23 3.29 -6.45 13.39
N GLN A 24 2.20 -7.02 13.91
CA GLN A 24 1.59 -8.25 13.39
C GLN A 24 0.86 -8.01 12.06
N LYS A 25 0.77 -6.76 11.59
CA LYS A 25 0.03 -6.41 10.38
C LYS A 25 0.75 -6.91 9.12
N PHE A 26 -0.06 -7.35 8.16
CA PHE A 26 0.36 -7.73 6.81
C PHE A 26 1.33 -8.92 6.76
N ARG A 27 1.21 -9.85 7.71
CA ARG A 27 2.01 -11.10 7.72
C ARG A 27 1.53 -12.09 6.67
N THR A 28 0.22 -12.10 6.41
CA THR A 28 -0.35 -13.01 5.43
C THR A 28 -0.53 -12.33 4.09
N LEU A 29 -0.36 -13.09 3.00
CA LEU A 29 -0.66 -12.61 1.65
C LEU A 29 -2.11 -12.15 1.50
N LYS A 30 -3.04 -12.78 2.24
CA LYS A 30 -4.45 -12.42 2.26
C LYS A 30 -4.65 -10.99 2.78
N GLU A 31 -4.05 -10.66 3.92
CA GLU A 31 -4.11 -9.31 4.51
C GLU A 31 -3.48 -8.27 3.60
N GLN A 32 -2.29 -8.56 3.05
CA GLN A 32 -1.61 -7.66 2.13
C GLN A 32 -2.46 -7.34 0.89
N ARG A 33 -3.05 -8.38 0.28
CA ARG A 33 -3.93 -8.21 -0.90
C ARG A 33 -5.21 -7.45 -0.57
N ALA A 34 -5.79 -7.69 0.61
CA ALA A 34 -6.98 -6.97 1.04
C ALA A 34 -6.69 -5.47 1.22
N PHE A 35 -5.57 -5.14 1.85
CA PHE A 35 -5.11 -3.76 2.00
C PHE A 35 -4.84 -3.10 0.65
N GLU A 36 -4.06 -3.74 -0.22
CA GLU A 36 -3.73 -3.20 -1.56
C GLU A 36 -4.97 -2.96 -2.42
N LYS A 37 -5.92 -3.90 -2.39
CA LYS A 37 -7.20 -3.75 -3.11
C LYS A 37 -7.97 -2.54 -2.61
N GLY A 38 -8.04 -2.36 -1.29
CA GLY A 38 -8.73 -1.23 -0.68
C GLY A 38 -8.04 0.10 -0.98
N LEU A 39 -6.71 0.13 -0.91
CA LEU A 39 -5.89 1.29 -1.25
C LEU A 39 -6.12 1.69 -2.71
N TRP A 40 -5.98 0.75 -3.65
CA TRP A 40 -6.20 0.99 -5.08
C TRP A 40 -7.62 1.49 -5.39
N GLN A 41 -8.67 0.95 -4.76
CA GLN A 41 -10.02 1.45 -4.99
C GLN A 41 -10.18 2.94 -4.65
N LYS A 42 -9.42 3.44 -3.67
CA LYS A 42 -9.43 4.86 -3.26
C LYS A 42 -8.52 5.74 -4.12
N THR A 43 -7.51 5.16 -4.77
CA THR A 43 -6.49 5.90 -5.53
C THR A 43 -6.50 5.61 -7.03
N LYS A 44 -7.42 4.78 -7.54
CA LYS A 44 -7.51 4.42 -8.98
C LYS A 44 -7.80 5.61 -9.90
N LYS A 45 -8.44 6.66 -9.37
CA LYS A 45 -8.65 7.91 -10.12
C LYS A 45 -7.42 8.81 -9.91
N ALA A 46 -6.86 9.32 -11.00
CA ALA A 46 -5.82 10.34 -10.94
C ALA A 46 -6.36 11.61 -10.25
N GLY A 47 -5.50 12.32 -9.52
CA GLY A 47 -5.87 13.60 -8.89
C GLY A 47 -5.35 13.82 -7.47
N GLY A 48 -4.56 12.92 -6.90
CA GLY A 48 -3.90 13.14 -5.61
C GLY A 48 -2.56 12.44 -5.52
N ASP A 49 -1.76 12.89 -4.55
CA ASP A 49 -0.42 12.36 -4.28
C ASP A 49 -0.32 11.67 -2.91
N ILE A 50 -1.26 11.95 -2.00
CA ILE A 50 -1.23 11.48 -0.60
C ILE A 50 -2.64 11.05 -0.17
N ILE A 51 -2.73 9.98 0.61
CA ILE A 51 -3.96 9.49 1.23
C ILE A 51 -3.69 8.89 2.61
N LEU A 52 -4.63 9.03 3.54
CA LEU A 52 -4.66 8.27 4.78
C LEU A 52 -5.62 7.08 4.60
N TYR A 53 -5.13 5.86 4.72
CA TYR A 53 -5.93 4.64 4.56
C TYR A 53 -5.56 3.59 5.62
N ASP A 54 -6.57 3.05 6.32
CA ASP A 54 -6.41 2.08 7.41
C ASP A 54 -5.38 2.52 8.47
N SER A 55 -5.40 3.81 8.83
CA SER A 55 -4.44 4.45 9.74
C SER A 55 -2.99 4.43 9.27
N HIS A 56 -2.74 4.25 7.97
CA HIS A 56 -1.42 4.39 7.35
C HIS A 56 -1.41 5.57 6.38
N LEU A 57 -0.34 6.36 6.44
CA LEU A 57 -0.11 7.43 5.47
C LEU A 57 0.53 6.83 4.22
N ALA A 58 -0.15 6.95 3.08
CA ALA A 58 0.33 6.45 1.81
C ALA A 58 0.54 7.62 0.84
N VAL A 59 1.74 7.70 0.27
CA VAL A 59 2.06 8.58 -0.85
C VAL A 59 1.99 7.74 -2.12
N TYR A 60 1.36 8.26 -3.17
CA TYR A 60 1.19 7.56 -4.42
C TYR A 60 1.39 8.45 -5.63
N LYS A 61 1.77 7.83 -6.75
CA LYS A 61 1.97 8.51 -8.02
C LYS A 61 1.53 7.62 -9.18
N HIS A 62 0.72 8.18 -10.07
CA HIS A 62 0.34 7.57 -11.35
C HIS A 62 1.42 7.83 -12.40
N SER A 63 1.74 6.83 -13.21
CA SER A 63 2.68 6.92 -14.32
C SER A 63 2.37 5.84 -15.35
N LEU A 64 1.92 6.24 -16.54
CA LEU A 64 1.46 5.31 -17.58
C LEU A 64 0.43 4.33 -16.98
N ASP A 65 0.63 3.02 -17.19
CA ASP A 65 -0.22 1.95 -16.67
C ASP A 65 0.15 1.49 -15.25
N LEU A 66 0.92 2.31 -14.51
CA LEU A 66 1.41 1.98 -13.18
C LEU A 66 1.03 3.02 -12.13
N ILE A 67 0.77 2.51 -10.94
CA ILE A 67 0.60 3.30 -9.72
C ILE A 67 1.64 2.85 -8.70
N PHE A 68 2.49 3.78 -8.29
CA PHE A 68 3.51 3.57 -7.28
C PHE A 68 2.96 3.99 -5.92
N TYR A 69 3.27 3.20 -4.89
CA TYR A 69 2.85 3.48 -3.50
C TYR A 69 4.04 3.41 -2.56
N ARG A 70 4.09 4.33 -1.62
CA ARG A 70 4.95 4.28 -0.43
C ARG A 70 4.08 4.50 0.80
N VAL A 71 4.00 3.47 1.63
CA VAL A 71 3.24 3.48 2.88
C VAL A 71 4.20 3.67 4.05
N ILE A 72 3.84 4.53 4.99
CA ILE A 72 4.63 4.92 6.18
C ILE A 72 4.05 4.24 7.42
#